data_AF-A0A6M0C3W3-F1
#
_entry.id   AF-A0A6M0C3W3-F1
#
_cell.length_a   1.000
_cell.length_b   1.000
_cell.length_c   1.000
_cell.angle_alpha   90.00
_cell.angle_beta   90.00
_cell.angle_gamma   90.00
#
_symmetry.space_group_name_H-M   'P 1'
#
loop_
_entity.id
_entity.type
_entity.pdbx_description
1 polymer ?
#
loop_
_entity_poly.entity_id
_entity_poly.type
_entity_poly.pdbx_seq_one_letter_code
_entity_poly.pdbx_strand_id
1 'polypeptide(L)'
;GIVEKINVLIGEKKTEKISTGKVVKAMILNGMGLVSSPLYIFKDFFEGKAAEHLLGEEVKAEYLNDDRLGRVLDKMYEIGLNQIFVFIVLEIIKKYQLNVEAVHLDSSSFKVHGEYKNSGDHQTIEITYGYSRDKRPDLKIFVMELIIAEDGDVPLWIKITSGNSSDQKQFGAATLEFKKQLKFDSLMVADSAFYTQENLQIAKEIKWLSRVPLTVKAARELVKSVDSKDLNNNQNPGYSSLEVWNKYGAVEQRWLLVESEKRKESDLKKLEKKIKKDWQASRQKLRELSSQEFACTAQKSSISPFEKVQISRTYRLKSNQG
;
A
#
# COMPACT_ATOMS: atom_id res chain seq x y z
N GLY A 1 -21.95 19.82 9.83
CA GLY A 1 -20.51 19.52 9.95
C GLY A 1 -20.31 18.06 10.33
N ILE A 2 -19.08 17.66 10.71
CA ILE A 2 -18.76 16.28 11.10
C ILE A 2 -19.47 15.87 12.40
N VAL A 3 -19.66 16.81 13.33
CA VAL A 3 -20.30 16.57 14.64
C VAL A 3 -21.73 16.06 14.45
N GLU A 4 -22.52 16.75 13.64
CA GLU A 4 -23.93 16.41 13.39
C GLU A 4 -24.05 15.06 12.68
N LYS A 5 -23.14 14.77 11.75
CA LYS A 5 -23.10 13.50 11.01
C LYS A 5 -22.77 12.32 11.92
N ILE A 6 -21.78 12.47 12.81
CA ILE A 6 -21.45 11.45 13.81
C ILE A 6 -22.59 11.27 14.82
N ASN A 7 -23.22 12.37 15.27
CA ASN A 7 -24.36 12.31 16.19
C ASN A 7 -25.55 11.55 15.60
N VAL A 8 -25.82 11.72 14.30
CA VAL A 8 -26.87 10.96 13.60
C VAL A 8 -26.53 9.47 13.52
N LEU A 9 -25.27 9.13 13.23
CA LEU A 9 -24.82 7.74 13.11
C LEU A 9 -24.80 6.99 14.45
N ILE A 10 -24.21 7.61 15.47
CA ILE A 10 -23.87 6.94 16.75
C ILE A 10 -24.90 7.24 17.84
N GLY A 11 -25.69 8.30 17.66
CA GLY A 11 -26.66 8.77 18.62
C GLY A 11 -26.08 9.67 19.70
N GLU A 12 -26.98 10.40 20.34
CA GLU A 12 -26.72 11.28 21.47
C GLU A 12 -27.65 10.93 22.63
N LYS A 13 -27.13 10.96 23.86
CA LYS A 13 -27.95 10.89 25.06
C LYS A 13 -27.96 12.26 25.72
N LYS A 14 -29.15 12.79 26.01
CA LYS A 14 -29.32 14.11 26.65
C LYS A 14 -28.66 14.22 28.03
N THR A 15 -28.39 13.09 28.69
CA THR A 15 -27.70 13.04 29.98
C THR A 15 -26.18 13.13 29.87
N GLU A 16 -25.61 13.01 28.67
CA GLU A 16 -24.17 13.12 28.45
C GLU A 16 -23.77 14.60 28.39
N LYS A 17 -22.73 14.98 29.16
CA LYS A 17 -22.21 16.37 29.21
C LYS A 17 -21.62 16.85 27.87
N ILE A 18 -21.25 15.91 27.00
CA ILE A 18 -20.67 16.19 25.69
C ILE A 18 -21.14 15.14 24.68
N SER A 19 -21.52 15.58 23.49
CA SER A 19 -22.01 14.70 22.43
C SER A 19 -20.92 13.82 21.82
N THR A 20 -21.34 12.71 21.23
CA THR A 20 -20.45 11.78 20.53
C THR A 20 -19.68 12.47 19.40
N GLY A 21 -20.35 13.31 18.61
CA GLY A 21 -19.74 14.05 17.51
C GLY A 21 -18.69 15.06 17.97
N LYS A 22 -18.92 15.76 19.10
CA LYS A 22 -17.92 16.66 19.69
C LYS A 22 -16.71 15.88 20.21
N VAL A 23 -16.91 14.70 20.79
CA VAL A 23 -15.82 13.81 21.22
C VAL A 23 -14.99 13.33 20.02
N VAL A 24 -15.62 12.88 18.94
CA VAL A 24 -14.89 12.47 17.72
C VAL A 24 -14.14 13.64 17.10
N LYS A 25 -14.75 14.83 17.05
CA LYS A 25 -14.07 16.07 16.62
C LYS A 25 -12.83 16.34 17.48
N ALA A 26 -12.94 16.18 18.80
CA ALA A 26 -11.81 16.34 19.70
C ALA A 26 -10.69 15.32 19.41
N MET A 27 -11.03 14.05 19.16
CA MET A 27 -10.05 13.01 18.79
C MET A 27 -9.31 13.35 17.49
N ILE A 28 -10.02 13.87 16.49
CA ILE A 28 -9.42 14.31 15.22
C ILE A 28 -8.45 15.47 15.46
N LEU A 29 -8.86 16.50 16.22
CA LEU A 29 -8.00 17.64 16.55
C LEU A 29 -6.77 17.22 17.36
N ASN A 30 -6.93 16.28 18.29
CA ASN A 30 -5.81 15.70 19.03
C ASN A 30 -4.86 14.95 18.10
N GLY A 31 -5.39 14.10 17.21
CA GLY A 31 -4.58 13.37 16.21
C GLY A 31 -3.82 14.28 15.25
N MET A 32 -4.27 15.51 15.01
CA MET A 32 -3.53 16.51 14.22
C MET A 32 -2.36 17.15 14.97
N GLY A 33 -2.36 17.12 16.32
CA GLY A 33 -1.37 17.82 17.15
C GLY A 33 -0.48 16.93 18.02
N LEU A 34 -0.95 15.74 18.42
CA LEU A 34 -0.30 14.81 19.35
C LEU A 34 -0.73 13.37 19.01
N VAL A 35 0.16 12.61 18.37
CA VAL A 35 -0.17 11.31 17.74
C VAL A 35 0.00 10.11 18.69
N SER A 36 0.36 10.30 19.97
CA SER A 36 0.81 9.17 20.81
C SER A 36 0.56 9.27 22.32
N SER A 37 -0.37 10.08 22.79
CA SER A 37 -0.67 10.17 24.23
C SER A 37 -1.67 9.08 24.66
N PRO A 38 -1.48 8.44 25.84
CA PRO A 38 -2.49 7.59 26.45
C PRO A 38 -3.83 8.33 26.64
N LEU A 39 -4.96 7.60 26.56
CA LEU A 39 -6.30 8.18 26.66
C LEU A 39 -6.54 8.99 27.94
N TYR A 40 -5.92 8.62 29.06
CA TYR A 40 -6.08 9.35 30.33
C TYR A 40 -5.44 10.75 30.33
N ILE A 41 -4.47 11.01 29.43
CA ILE A 41 -3.81 12.33 29.24
C ILE A 41 -4.60 13.19 28.23
N PHE A 42 -5.64 12.64 27.59
CA PHE A 42 -6.32 13.31 26.50
C PHE A 42 -6.98 14.63 26.92
N LYS A 43 -7.53 14.72 28.13
CA LYS A 43 -8.10 15.97 28.65
C LYS A 43 -7.03 17.07 28.76
N ASP A 44 -5.80 16.70 29.15
CA ASP A 44 -4.67 17.61 29.36
C ASP A 44 -4.26 18.26 28.03
N PHE A 45 -4.49 17.59 26.89
CA PHE A 45 -4.29 18.22 25.59
C PHE A 45 -5.16 19.46 25.40
N PHE A 46 -6.39 19.44 25.91
CA PHE A 46 -7.33 20.56 25.82
C PHE A 46 -7.19 21.54 26.98
N GLU A 47 -6.38 21.25 28.01
CA GLU A 47 -6.01 22.22 29.02
C GLU A 47 -5.18 23.35 28.38
N GLY A 48 -5.55 24.60 28.69
CA GLY A 48 -4.94 25.78 28.09
C GLY A 48 -5.29 26.03 26.61
N LYS A 49 -6.17 25.22 25.99
CA LYS A 49 -6.73 25.49 24.65
C LYS A 49 -8.11 26.09 24.75
N ALA A 50 -8.51 26.85 23.73
CA ALA A 50 -9.86 27.39 23.60
C ALA A 50 -10.88 26.28 23.23
N ALA A 51 -11.12 25.34 24.15
CA ALA A 51 -11.97 24.18 23.94
C ALA A 51 -13.38 24.57 23.48
N GLU A 52 -13.96 25.61 24.05
CA GLU A 52 -15.28 26.12 23.64
C GLU A 52 -15.28 26.62 22.19
N HIS A 53 -14.20 27.27 21.76
CA HIS A 53 -14.09 27.78 20.38
C HIS A 53 -13.85 26.64 19.38
N LEU A 54 -13.11 25.61 19.79
CA LEU A 54 -12.79 24.45 18.95
C LEU A 54 -13.91 23.43 18.87
N LEU A 55 -14.62 23.17 19.97
CA LEU A 55 -15.56 22.05 20.13
C LEU A 55 -17.01 22.50 20.32
N GLY A 56 -17.25 23.79 20.50
CA GLY A 56 -18.57 24.40 20.71
C GLY A 56 -18.76 24.84 22.16
N GLU A 57 -19.77 25.69 22.37
CA GLU A 57 -20.06 26.33 23.65
C GLU A 57 -20.17 25.32 24.81
N GLU A 58 -19.73 25.78 25.99
CA GLU A 58 -19.76 25.07 27.28
C GLU A 58 -18.94 23.77 27.35
N VAL A 59 -18.13 23.47 26.33
CA VAL A 59 -17.27 22.29 26.35
C VAL A 59 -16.05 22.52 27.24
N LYS A 60 -15.98 21.77 28.34
CA LYS A 60 -14.81 21.75 29.23
C LYS A 60 -13.89 20.58 28.93
N ALA A 61 -12.58 20.79 29.12
CA ALA A 61 -11.57 19.73 28.95
C ALA A 61 -11.87 18.49 29.81
N GLU A 62 -12.39 18.67 31.03
CA GLU A 62 -12.80 17.59 31.95
C GLU A 62 -13.86 16.63 31.38
N TYR A 63 -14.62 17.04 30.37
CA TYR A 63 -15.62 16.19 29.71
C TYR A 63 -14.99 15.18 28.75
N LEU A 64 -13.73 15.40 28.36
CA LEU A 64 -12.94 14.55 27.46
C LEU A 64 -12.06 13.57 28.26
N ASN A 65 -12.63 12.93 29.27
CA ASN A 65 -11.97 11.88 30.05
C ASN A 65 -11.96 10.53 29.30
N ASP A 66 -11.06 9.65 29.73
CA ASP A 66 -10.86 8.30 29.19
C ASP A 66 -12.13 7.45 29.18
N ASP A 67 -12.96 7.48 30.22
CA ASP A 67 -14.25 6.80 30.26
C ASP A 67 -15.16 7.22 29.09
N ARG A 68 -15.25 8.53 28.83
CA ARG A 68 -16.08 9.05 27.75
C ARG A 68 -15.50 8.69 26.39
N LEU A 69 -14.18 8.82 26.22
CA LEU A 69 -13.48 8.46 24.99
C LEU A 69 -13.66 6.97 24.67
N GLY A 70 -13.44 6.09 25.66
CA GLY A 70 -13.59 4.64 25.55
C GLY A 70 -15.00 4.25 25.11
N ARG A 71 -16.04 4.74 25.79
CA ARG A 71 -17.44 4.46 25.41
C ARG A 71 -17.79 4.94 24.00
N VAL A 72 -17.18 6.04 23.52
CA VAL A 72 -17.39 6.51 22.14
C VAL A 72 -16.69 5.59 21.15
N LEU A 73 -15.47 5.15 21.45
CA LEU A 73 -14.74 4.17 20.63
C LEU A 73 -15.49 2.83 20.56
N ASP A 74 -16.04 2.35 21.67
CA ASP A 74 -16.85 1.12 21.71
C ASP A 74 -18.07 1.22 20.79
N LYS A 75 -18.83 2.33 20.88
CA LYS A 75 -19.98 2.55 19.99
C LYS A 75 -19.55 2.65 18.51
N MET A 76 -18.40 3.27 18.23
CA MET A 76 -17.85 3.33 16.87
C MET A 76 -17.47 1.94 16.36
N TYR A 77 -16.92 1.09 17.23
CA TYR A 77 -16.59 -0.29 16.93
C TYR A 77 -17.85 -1.12 16.62
N GLU A 78 -18.91 -0.99 17.43
CA GLU A 78 -20.19 -1.68 17.22
C GLU A 78 -20.84 -1.37 15.86
N ILE A 79 -20.75 -0.12 15.40
CA ILE A 79 -21.27 0.30 14.09
C ILE A 79 -20.34 -0.17 12.96
N GLY A 80 -19.04 -0.20 13.21
CA GLY A 80 -18.01 -0.52 12.23
C GLY A 80 -17.38 0.74 11.64
N LEU A 81 -16.07 0.89 11.86
CA LEU A 81 -15.29 2.06 11.46
C LEU A 81 -15.37 2.37 9.96
N ASN A 82 -15.37 1.33 9.12
CA ASN A 82 -15.47 1.49 7.67
C ASN A 82 -16.83 2.07 7.25
N GLN A 83 -17.93 1.70 7.92
CA GLN A 83 -19.26 2.27 7.63
C GLN A 83 -19.31 3.76 7.99
N ILE A 84 -18.77 4.11 9.16
CA ILE A 84 -18.66 5.50 9.60
C ILE A 84 -17.81 6.31 8.60
N PHE A 85 -16.68 5.74 8.17
CA PHE A 85 -15.79 6.37 7.21
C PHE A 85 -16.47 6.64 5.87
N VAL A 86 -17.10 5.62 5.28
CA VAL A 86 -17.82 5.74 4.00
C VAL A 86 -18.96 6.75 4.09
N PHE A 87 -19.70 6.79 5.19
CA PHE A 87 -20.76 7.78 5.41
C PHE A 87 -20.22 9.21 5.36
N ILE A 88 -19.09 9.47 6.01
CA ILE A 88 -18.43 10.79 5.98
C ILE A 88 -17.92 11.11 4.58
N VAL A 89 -17.26 10.16 3.92
CA VAL A 89 -16.73 10.32 2.55
C VAL A 89 -17.83 10.68 1.56
N LEU A 90 -18.99 10.01 1.60
CA LEU A 90 -20.10 10.31 0.70
C LEU A 90 -20.59 11.76 0.83
N GLU A 91 -20.52 12.35 2.03
CA GLU A 91 -20.84 13.76 2.25
C GLU A 91 -19.74 14.68 1.70
N ILE A 92 -18.47 14.29 1.83
CA ILE A 92 -17.32 15.02 1.27
C ILE A 92 -17.41 15.03 -0.25
N ILE A 93 -17.62 13.88 -0.90
CA ILE A 93 -17.78 13.78 -2.36
C ILE A 93 -18.88 14.70 -2.84
N LYS A 94 -20.06 14.67 -2.19
CA LYS A 94 -21.20 15.54 -2.56
C LYS A 94 -20.89 17.03 -2.36
N LYS A 95 -20.28 17.39 -1.23
CA LYS A 95 -20.03 18.78 -0.87
C LYS A 95 -18.97 19.42 -1.76
N TYR A 96 -17.90 18.69 -2.06
CA TYR A 96 -16.77 19.19 -2.84
C TYR A 96 -16.82 18.79 -4.32
N GLN A 97 -17.82 18.00 -4.72
CA GLN A 97 -17.99 17.49 -6.09
C GLN A 97 -16.75 16.77 -6.60
N LEU A 98 -16.15 15.93 -5.74
CA LEU A 98 -14.91 15.22 -6.05
C LEU A 98 -15.07 14.35 -7.29
N ASN A 99 -14.08 14.41 -8.19
CA ASN A 99 -14.02 13.48 -9.31
C ASN A 99 -13.55 12.10 -8.80
N VAL A 100 -14.41 11.09 -9.01
CA VAL A 100 -14.15 9.69 -8.63
C VAL A 100 -14.09 8.78 -9.87
N GLU A 101 -13.81 9.31 -11.06
CA GLU A 101 -13.65 8.53 -12.30
C GLU A 101 -12.48 7.56 -12.24
N ALA A 102 -11.41 7.92 -11.52
CA ALA A 102 -10.28 7.04 -11.26
C ALA A 102 -9.96 7.03 -9.75
N VAL A 103 -9.65 5.84 -9.25
CA VAL A 103 -9.32 5.60 -7.85
C VAL A 103 -8.09 4.72 -7.74
N HIS A 104 -7.27 4.93 -6.72
CA HIS A 104 -6.02 4.21 -6.52
C HIS A 104 -6.10 3.33 -5.28
N LEU A 105 -5.83 2.04 -5.44
CA LEU A 105 -5.73 1.05 -4.37
C LEU A 105 -4.26 0.78 -4.05
N ASP A 106 -3.90 0.95 -2.78
CA ASP A 106 -2.61 0.54 -2.24
C ASP A 106 -2.74 0.07 -0.78
N SER A 107 -1.69 -0.60 -0.29
CA SER A 107 -1.59 -1.00 1.11
C SER A 107 -0.30 -0.48 1.75
N SER A 108 -0.40 -0.17 3.05
CA SER A 108 0.70 0.28 3.87
C SER A 108 0.76 -0.48 5.19
N SER A 109 1.94 -1.01 5.52
CA SER A 109 2.17 -1.74 6.76
C SER A 109 2.61 -0.79 7.88
N PHE A 110 1.96 -0.86 9.03
CA PHE A 110 2.31 -0.12 10.24
C PHE A 110 3.03 -1.05 11.20
N LYS A 111 4.15 -0.60 11.75
CA LYS A 111 4.97 -1.38 12.70
C LYS A 111 4.71 -0.88 14.11
N VAL A 112 4.64 -1.82 15.04
CA VAL A 112 4.31 -1.52 16.42
C VAL A 112 5.20 -2.29 17.39
N HIS A 113 5.33 -1.71 18.58
CA HIS A 113 6.05 -2.29 19.72
C HIS A 113 5.04 -2.71 20.78
N GLY A 114 5.19 -3.92 21.32
CA GLY A 114 4.33 -4.41 22.40
C GLY A 114 4.06 -5.91 22.30
N GLU A 115 3.52 -6.47 23.38
CA GLU A 115 3.21 -7.89 23.44
C GLU A 115 2.04 -8.28 22.54
N TYR A 116 1.06 -7.39 22.31
CA TYR A 116 -0.17 -7.62 21.51
C TYR A 116 -0.65 -9.08 21.59
N LYS A 117 -1.14 -9.48 22.77
CA LYS A 117 -1.70 -10.81 22.98
C LYS A 117 -2.97 -10.92 22.17
N ASN A 118 -3.04 -11.89 21.26
CA ASN A 118 -4.24 -12.14 20.50
C ASN A 118 -5.34 -12.57 21.47
N SER A 119 -6.50 -11.92 21.40
CA SER A 119 -7.67 -12.21 22.23
C SER A 119 -8.31 -13.56 21.88
N GLY A 120 -7.94 -14.16 20.73
CA GLY A 120 -8.60 -15.35 20.18
C GLY A 120 -9.93 -15.04 19.48
N ASP A 121 -10.33 -13.76 19.44
CA ASP A 121 -11.52 -13.33 18.71
C ASP A 121 -11.20 -13.16 17.21
N HIS A 122 -11.77 -14.06 16.41
CA HIS A 122 -11.63 -14.05 14.94
C HIS A 122 -12.27 -12.84 14.25
N GLN A 123 -13.01 -12.00 14.96
CA GLN A 123 -13.59 -10.76 14.41
C GLN A 123 -12.64 -9.57 14.45
N THR A 124 -11.50 -9.69 15.13
CA THR A 124 -10.51 -8.61 15.27
C THR A 124 -9.27 -8.87 14.42
N ILE A 125 -8.56 -7.80 14.04
CA ILE A 125 -7.27 -7.94 13.36
C ILE A 125 -6.24 -8.57 14.31
N GLU A 126 -5.34 -9.36 13.74
CA GLU A 126 -4.18 -9.87 14.46
C GLU A 126 -2.97 -8.97 14.21
N ILE A 127 -2.52 -8.29 15.26
CA ILE A 127 -1.25 -7.56 15.25
C ILE A 127 -0.13 -8.57 15.43
N THR A 128 0.49 -8.96 14.32
CA THR A 128 1.41 -10.10 14.24
C THR A 128 2.57 -9.82 13.29
N TYR A 129 3.54 -10.73 13.22
CA TYR A 129 4.65 -10.63 12.30
C TYR A 129 4.20 -10.83 10.85
N GLY A 130 4.86 -10.12 9.93
CA GLY A 130 4.55 -10.18 8.51
C GLY A 130 5.67 -9.64 7.64
N TYR A 131 5.37 -9.43 6.37
CA TYR A 131 6.35 -8.93 5.42
C TYR A 131 6.76 -7.48 5.74
N SER A 132 8.05 -7.25 5.98
CA SER A 132 8.60 -5.94 6.35
C SER A 132 9.44 -5.35 5.23
N ARG A 133 8.88 -4.36 4.51
CA ARG A 133 9.56 -3.66 3.39
C ARG A 133 10.87 -2.99 3.85
N ASP A 134 10.91 -2.46 5.07
CA ASP A 134 12.11 -1.79 5.62
C ASP A 134 13.01 -2.72 6.44
N LYS A 135 12.90 -4.05 6.23
CA LYS A 135 13.80 -5.05 6.83
C LYS A 135 13.80 -5.06 8.37
N ARG A 136 12.62 -4.87 8.97
CA ARG A 136 12.37 -5.05 10.41
C ARG A 136 11.42 -6.23 10.65
N PRO A 137 11.87 -7.48 10.41
CA PRO A 137 11.05 -8.67 10.63
C PRO A 137 10.84 -8.96 12.13
N ASP A 138 11.59 -8.29 13.00
CA ASP A 138 11.51 -8.35 14.45
C ASP A 138 10.32 -7.59 15.05
N LEU A 139 9.61 -6.79 14.25
CA LEU A 139 8.45 -6.02 14.68
C LEU A 139 7.15 -6.65 14.22
N LYS A 140 6.15 -6.61 15.10
CA LYS A 140 4.76 -6.90 14.74
C LYS A 140 4.20 -5.77 13.88
N ILE A 141 3.27 -6.11 13.01
CA ILE A 141 2.66 -5.19 12.07
C ILE A 141 1.14 -5.39 11.98
N PHE A 142 0.47 -4.36 11.49
CA PHE A 142 -0.86 -4.46 10.87
C PHE A 142 -0.81 -3.76 9.52
N VAL A 143 -1.77 -4.04 8.64
CA VAL A 143 -1.80 -3.49 7.29
C VAL A 143 -3.03 -2.61 7.13
N MET A 144 -2.86 -1.44 6.51
CA MET A 144 -3.95 -0.56 6.11
C MET A 144 -4.07 -0.61 4.59
N GLU A 145 -5.24 -0.98 4.11
CA GLU A 145 -5.65 -0.89 2.72
C GLU A 145 -6.44 0.40 2.52
N LEU A 146 -6.10 1.14 1.47
CA LEU A 146 -6.66 2.45 1.19
C LEU A 146 -7.04 2.54 -0.28
N ILE A 147 -8.24 3.06 -0.54
CA ILE A 147 -8.66 3.48 -1.88
C ILE A 147 -8.85 4.99 -1.83
N ILE A 148 -8.13 5.70 -2.68
CA ILE A 148 -8.15 7.16 -2.77
C ILE A 148 -8.67 7.63 -4.13
N ALA A 149 -9.31 8.80 -4.18
CA ALA A 149 -9.62 9.46 -5.44
C ALA A 149 -8.35 10.02 -6.08
N GLU A 150 -8.27 10.00 -7.41
CA GLU A 150 -7.22 10.77 -8.12
C GLU A 150 -7.35 12.28 -7.85
N ASP A 151 -8.58 12.77 -7.67
CA ASP A 151 -8.85 14.16 -7.33
C ASP A 151 -8.49 14.46 -5.86
N GLY A 152 -7.37 15.15 -5.66
CA GLY A 152 -6.92 15.64 -4.36
C GLY A 152 -6.45 14.54 -3.39
N ASP A 153 -6.18 13.33 -3.89
CA ASP A 153 -5.74 12.16 -3.10
C ASP A 153 -6.67 11.85 -1.92
N VAL A 154 -7.97 12.17 -2.05
CA VAL A 154 -8.92 12.05 -0.94
C VAL A 154 -9.22 10.58 -0.68
N PRO A 155 -9.02 10.07 0.55
CA PRO A 155 -9.34 8.69 0.84
C PRO A 155 -10.85 8.44 0.83
N LEU A 156 -11.26 7.46 0.03
CA LEU A 156 -12.66 7.10 -0.18
C LEU A 156 -13.07 5.86 0.62
N TRP A 157 -12.11 4.97 0.87
CA TRP A 157 -12.34 3.73 1.59
C TRP A 157 -11.08 3.27 2.30
N ILE A 158 -11.26 2.68 3.48
CA ILE A 158 -10.18 2.21 4.34
C ILE A 158 -10.54 0.87 4.97
N LYS A 159 -9.56 -0.04 5.06
CA LYS A 159 -9.68 -1.27 5.82
C LYS A 159 -8.37 -1.59 6.52
N ILE A 160 -8.48 -2.04 7.77
CA ILE A 160 -7.34 -2.52 8.52
C ILE A 160 -7.36 -4.05 8.50
N THR A 161 -6.24 -4.67 8.20
CA THR A 161 -6.06 -6.11 8.11
C THR A 161 -4.88 -6.60 8.95
N SER A 162 -4.91 -7.89 9.29
CA SER A 162 -3.89 -8.55 10.11
C SER A 162 -2.51 -8.48 9.47
N GLY A 163 -1.46 -8.46 10.28
CA GLY A 163 -0.08 -8.26 9.81
C GLY A 163 0.46 -9.32 8.84
N ASN A 164 -0.10 -10.53 8.88
CA ASN A 164 0.25 -11.65 7.98
C ASN A 164 -0.57 -11.67 6.69
N SER A 165 -1.40 -10.65 6.45
CA SER A 165 -2.17 -10.51 5.21
C SER A 165 -1.26 -10.24 4.01
N SER A 166 -1.68 -10.74 2.85
CA SER A 166 -0.97 -10.50 1.58
C SER A 166 -1.83 -9.65 0.64
N ASP A 167 -1.24 -8.59 0.09
CA ASP A 167 -1.85 -7.69 -0.90
C ASP A 167 -2.56 -8.46 -2.02
N GLN A 168 -1.89 -9.50 -2.54
CA GLN A 168 -2.42 -10.37 -3.60
C GLN A 168 -3.76 -11.02 -3.28
N LYS A 169 -4.03 -11.32 -2.00
CA LYS A 169 -5.27 -11.92 -1.55
C LYS A 169 -6.32 -10.87 -1.18
N GLN A 170 -5.88 -9.75 -0.62
CA GLN A 170 -6.79 -8.76 -0.06
C GLN A 170 -7.35 -7.80 -1.11
N PHE A 171 -6.59 -7.45 -2.14
CA PHE A 171 -7.00 -6.43 -3.10
C PHE A 171 -8.29 -6.79 -3.86
N GLY A 172 -8.49 -8.06 -4.22
CA GLY A 172 -9.74 -8.52 -4.81
C GLY A 172 -10.94 -8.28 -3.88
N ALA A 173 -10.79 -8.64 -2.59
CA ALA A 173 -11.84 -8.45 -1.59
C ALA A 173 -12.11 -6.96 -1.30
N ALA A 174 -11.07 -6.15 -1.15
CA ALA A 174 -11.18 -4.70 -0.97
C ALA A 174 -11.97 -4.05 -2.11
N THR A 175 -11.72 -4.49 -3.35
CA THR A 175 -12.38 -3.95 -4.53
C THR A 175 -13.88 -4.30 -4.57
N LEU A 176 -14.24 -5.53 -4.20
CA LEU A 176 -15.66 -5.94 -4.09
C LEU A 176 -16.38 -5.16 -2.98
N GLU A 177 -15.76 -5.00 -1.83
CA GLU A 177 -16.32 -4.25 -0.70
C GLU A 177 -16.53 -2.77 -1.06
N PHE A 178 -15.53 -2.15 -1.68
CA PHE A 178 -15.62 -0.78 -2.20
C PHE A 178 -16.78 -0.63 -3.19
N LYS A 179 -16.86 -1.49 -4.20
CA LYS A 179 -17.93 -1.45 -5.20
C LYS A 179 -19.31 -1.62 -4.56
N LYS A 180 -19.45 -2.53 -3.59
CA LYS A 180 -20.71 -2.79 -2.88
C LYS A 180 -21.18 -1.56 -2.11
N GLN A 181 -20.26 -0.84 -1.47
CA GLN A 181 -20.57 0.28 -0.58
C GLN A 181 -20.78 1.60 -1.32
N LEU A 182 -19.94 1.92 -2.30
CA LEU A 182 -19.91 3.22 -2.96
C LEU A 182 -20.55 3.23 -4.36
N LYS A 183 -20.69 2.06 -5.01
CA LYS A 183 -21.38 1.88 -6.31
C LYS A 183 -20.96 2.87 -7.42
N PHE A 184 -19.70 3.29 -7.41
CA PHE A 184 -19.14 4.12 -8.48
C PHE A 184 -18.61 3.27 -9.63
N ASP A 185 -18.72 3.78 -10.86
CA ASP A 185 -18.15 3.18 -12.08
C ASP A 185 -16.74 3.71 -12.35
N SER A 186 -15.89 3.61 -11.32
CA SER A 186 -14.52 4.14 -11.32
C SER A 186 -13.53 3.17 -11.98
N LEU A 187 -12.48 3.70 -12.61
CA LEU A 187 -11.27 2.98 -12.97
C LEU A 187 -10.42 2.72 -11.72
N MET A 188 -10.30 1.45 -11.32
CA MET A 188 -9.44 1.02 -10.22
C MET A 188 -7.99 0.86 -10.68
N VAL A 189 -7.11 1.74 -10.22
CA VAL A 189 -5.66 1.67 -10.47
C VAL A 189 -4.97 1.01 -9.29
N ALA A 190 -4.24 -0.08 -9.54
CA ALA A 190 -3.53 -0.81 -8.50
C ALA A 190 -2.14 -1.27 -8.97
N ASP A 191 -1.25 -1.56 -8.01
CA ASP A 191 0.08 -2.06 -8.33
C ASP A 191 0.04 -3.51 -8.89
N SER A 192 1.21 -4.09 -9.17
CA SER A 192 1.28 -5.45 -9.73
C SER A 192 0.85 -6.56 -8.77
N ALA A 193 0.71 -6.30 -7.46
CA ALA A 193 0.17 -7.29 -6.53
C ALA A 193 -1.32 -7.55 -6.79
N PHE A 194 -2.04 -6.58 -7.36
CA PHE A 194 -3.40 -6.81 -7.85
C PHE A 194 -3.48 -7.88 -8.94
N TYR A 195 -2.43 -8.02 -9.76
CA TYR A 195 -2.42 -8.83 -10.97
C TYR A 195 -2.25 -10.34 -10.68
N THR A 196 -3.27 -10.96 -10.10
CA THR A 196 -3.37 -12.42 -9.87
C THR A 196 -4.54 -13.02 -10.63
N GLN A 197 -4.52 -14.33 -10.88
CA GLN A 197 -5.62 -14.99 -11.59
C GLN A 197 -6.95 -14.83 -10.85
N GLU A 198 -6.93 -14.94 -9.52
CA GLU A 198 -8.08 -14.82 -8.65
C GLU A 198 -8.65 -13.40 -8.66
N ASN A 199 -7.80 -12.37 -8.50
CA ASN A 199 -8.24 -10.98 -8.51
C ASN A 199 -8.78 -10.56 -9.87
N LEU A 200 -8.18 -11.03 -10.97
CA LEU A 200 -8.67 -10.71 -12.32
C LEU A 200 -10.07 -11.28 -12.57
N GLN A 201 -10.38 -12.48 -12.03
CA GLN A 201 -11.74 -13.03 -12.11
C GLN A 201 -12.75 -12.16 -11.36
N ILE A 202 -12.37 -11.70 -10.16
CA ILE A 202 -13.18 -10.77 -9.36
C ILE A 202 -13.37 -9.44 -10.09
N ALA A 203 -12.32 -8.95 -10.74
CA ALA A 203 -12.28 -7.65 -11.39
C ALA A 203 -13.02 -7.61 -12.75
N LYS A 204 -13.66 -8.69 -13.19
CA LYS A 204 -14.45 -8.72 -14.44
C LYS A 204 -15.57 -7.68 -14.47
N GLU A 205 -16.11 -7.34 -13.30
CA GLU A 205 -17.25 -6.44 -13.20
C GLU A 205 -16.85 -4.98 -12.91
N ILE A 206 -15.57 -4.64 -13.02
CA ILE A 206 -15.07 -3.28 -12.76
C ILE A 206 -14.08 -2.88 -13.86
N LYS A 207 -13.88 -1.59 -14.02
CA LYS A 207 -12.76 -1.05 -14.79
C LYS A 207 -11.51 -1.11 -13.91
N TRP A 208 -10.41 -1.65 -14.43
CA TRP A 208 -9.16 -1.73 -13.69
C TRP A 208 -7.94 -1.47 -14.58
N LEU A 209 -6.88 -0.98 -13.96
CA LEU A 209 -5.56 -0.78 -14.54
C LEU A 209 -4.51 -1.25 -13.54
N SER A 210 -3.69 -2.22 -13.94
CA SER A 210 -2.59 -2.73 -13.11
C SER A 210 -1.38 -3.09 -13.95
N ARG A 211 -0.21 -3.01 -13.33
CA ARG A 211 1.04 -3.42 -13.97
C ARG A 211 1.12 -4.95 -14.06
N VAL A 212 1.22 -5.47 -15.28
CA VAL A 212 1.51 -6.89 -15.53
C VAL A 212 2.92 -7.23 -15.02
N PRO A 213 3.08 -8.14 -14.04
CA PRO A 213 4.40 -8.47 -13.50
C PRO A 213 5.18 -9.39 -14.44
N LEU A 214 6.49 -9.16 -14.55
CA LEU A 214 7.41 -9.99 -15.36
C LEU A 214 7.65 -11.41 -14.79
N THR A 215 7.00 -11.75 -13.67
CA THR A 215 6.87 -13.12 -13.18
C THR A 215 5.96 -13.94 -14.10
N VAL A 216 4.98 -13.31 -14.78
CA VAL A 216 4.13 -13.95 -15.79
C VAL A 216 4.96 -14.29 -17.02
N LYS A 217 4.95 -15.56 -17.42
CA LYS A 217 5.75 -16.09 -18.54
C LYS A 217 5.46 -15.34 -19.85
N ALA A 218 4.18 -15.21 -20.21
CA ALA A 218 3.77 -14.51 -21.43
C ALA A 218 4.21 -13.04 -21.46
N ALA A 219 4.16 -12.33 -20.32
CA ALA A 219 4.64 -10.94 -20.23
C ALA A 219 6.16 -10.86 -20.45
N ARG A 220 6.91 -11.80 -19.87
CA ARG A 220 8.36 -11.90 -20.07
C ARG A 220 8.73 -12.23 -21.50
N GLU A 221 7.98 -13.10 -22.17
CA GLU A 221 8.18 -13.45 -23.58
C GLU A 221 7.85 -12.28 -24.50
N LEU A 222 6.77 -11.54 -24.24
CA LEU A 222 6.41 -10.36 -25.00
C LEU A 222 7.51 -9.29 -24.95
N VAL A 223 7.97 -8.94 -23.75
CA VAL A 223 9.04 -7.94 -23.56
C VAL A 223 10.36 -8.35 -24.22
N LYS A 224 10.61 -9.66 -24.37
CA LYS A 224 11.82 -10.17 -25.04
C LYS A 224 11.71 -10.20 -26.56
N SER A 225 10.50 -10.41 -27.09
CA SER A 225 10.26 -10.62 -28.52
C SER A 225 10.12 -9.30 -29.28
N VAL A 226 9.53 -8.28 -28.67
CA VAL A 226 9.29 -6.97 -29.31
C VAL A 226 10.60 -6.16 -29.38
N ASP A 227 10.86 -5.54 -30.52
CA ASP A 227 11.93 -4.55 -30.69
C ASP A 227 11.40 -3.13 -30.52
N SER A 228 12.25 -2.19 -30.06
CA SER A 228 11.87 -0.77 -29.92
C SER A 228 11.33 -0.16 -31.22
N LYS A 229 11.72 -0.72 -32.37
CA LYS A 229 11.28 -0.28 -33.71
C LYS A 229 9.84 -0.68 -34.01
N ASP A 230 9.31 -1.69 -33.33
CA ASP A 230 7.94 -2.18 -33.49
C ASP A 230 6.95 -1.42 -32.59
N LEU A 231 7.44 -0.49 -31.77
CA LEU A 231 6.63 0.35 -30.91
C LEU A 231 6.15 1.59 -31.67
N ASN A 232 4.89 1.95 -31.46
CA ASN A 232 4.32 3.17 -32.00
C ASN A 232 4.73 4.36 -31.13
N ASN A 233 5.06 5.49 -31.76
CA ASN A 233 5.31 6.74 -31.03
C ASN A 233 4.02 7.20 -30.33
N ASN A 234 4.12 7.58 -29.06
CA ASN A 234 2.99 8.11 -28.32
C ASN A 234 2.87 9.63 -28.51
N GLN A 235 1.70 10.18 -28.18
CA GLN A 235 1.49 11.62 -28.12
C GLN A 235 2.41 12.30 -27.09
N ASN A 236 2.86 11.56 -26.07
CA ASN A 236 3.78 12.04 -25.05
C ASN A 236 5.24 11.81 -25.49
N PRO A 237 6.05 12.88 -25.64
CA PRO A 237 7.45 12.77 -26.04
C PRO A 237 8.26 11.85 -25.11
N GLY A 238 9.13 11.01 -25.70
CA GLY A 238 9.99 10.06 -24.99
C GLY A 238 9.31 8.78 -24.52
N TYR A 239 8.08 8.52 -24.99
CA TYR A 239 7.36 7.27 -24.78
C TYR A 239 6.95 6.63 -26.11
N SER A 240 7.13 5.31 -26.19
CA SER A 240 6.62 4.50 -27.29
C SER A 240 5.81 3.34 -26.72
N SER A 241 4.80 2.85 -27.44
CA SER A 241 3.98 1.75 -26.95
C SER A 241 3.46 0.79 -28.02
N LEU A 242 3.07 -0.39 -27.57
CA LEU A 242 2.42 -1.42 -28.38
C LEU A 242 1.26 -2.03 -27.58
N GLU A 243 0.08 -2.05 -28.19
CA GLU A 243 -1.10 -2.71 -27.65
C GLU A 243 -1.16 -4.17 -28.10
N VAL A 244 -1.37 -5.08 -27.14
CA VAL A 244 -1.47 -6.52 -27.40
C VAL A 244 -2.62 -7.10 -26.58
N TRP A 245 -3.48 -7.87 -27.23
CA TRP A 245 -4.51 -8.64 -26.54
C TRP A 245 -3.92 -9.92 -25.98
N ASN A 246 -4.23 -10.22 -24.73
CA ASN A 246 -3.78 -11.43 -24.06
C ASN A 246 -4.90 -12.03 -23.21
N LYS A 247 -4.83 -13.33 -22.98
CA LYS A 247 -5.73 -14.05 -22.07
C LYS A 247 -4.92 -14.66 -20.94
N TYR A 248 -5.06 -14.10 -19.74
CA TYR A 248 -4.41 -14.61 -18.52
C TYR A 248 -5.47 -14.83 -17.45
N GLY A 249 -5.31 -15.90 -16.68
CA GLY A 249 -6.26 -16.23 -15.62
C GLY A 249 -7.71 -16.38 -16.11
N ALA A 250 -7.94 -16.82 -17.36
CA ALA A 250 -9.25 -16.88 -18.02
C ALA A 250 -10.00 -15.54 -18.15
N VAL A 251 -9.27 -14.43 -18.19
CA VAL A 251 -9.78 -13.08 -18.48
C VAL A 251 -9.08 -12.56 -19.74
N GLU A 252 -9.88 -12.08 -20.70
CA GLU A 252 -9.37 -11.35 -21.85
C GLU A 252 -9.12 -9.90 -21.48
N GLN A 253 -7.97 -9.39 -21.89
CA GLN A 253 -7.43 -8.15 -21.38
C GLN A 253 -6.49 -7.54 -22.41
N ARG A 254 -6.41 -6.22 -22.36
CA ARG A 254 -5.52 -5.43 -23.20
C ARG A 254 -4.25 -5.12 -22.43
N TRP A 255 -3.12 -5.56 -22.95
CA TRP A 255 -1.80 -5.19 -22.45
C TRP A 255 -1.26 -4.02 -23.25
N LEU A 256 -0.65 -3.06 -22.55
CA LEU A 256 0.08 -1.96 -23.14
C LEU A 256 1.55 -2.10 -22.77
N LEU A 257 2.38 -2.48 -23.73
CA LEU A 257 3.83 -2.46 -23.57
C LEU A 257 4.29 -1.02 -23.77
N VAL A 258 4.96 -0.44 -22.76
CA VAL A 258 5.45 0.94 -22.81
C VAL A 258 6.96 0.96 -22.66
N GLU A 259 7.66 1.60 -23.61
CA GLU A 259 9.05 1.99 -23.48
C GLU A 259 9.12 3.47 -23.09
N SER A 260 9.97 3.79 -22.13
CA SER A 260 10.27 5.15 -21.68
C SER A 260 11.76 5.40 -21.83
N GLU A 261 12.13 6.41 -22.62
CA GLU A 261 13.53 6.78 -22.85
C GLU A 261 14.23 7.13 -21.54
N LYS A 262 13.61 7.98 -20.73
CA LYS A 262 14.11 8.38 -19.40
C LYS A 262 14.34 7.17 -18.49
N ARG A 263 13.43 6.19 -18.52
CA ARG A 263 13.58 4.98 -17.70
C ARG A 263 14.70 4.09 -18.22
N LYS A 264 14.81 3.94 -19.54
CA LYS A 264 15.88 3.20 -20.21
C LYS A 264 17.25 3.76 -19.84
N GLU A 265 17.44 5.08 -19.89
CA GLU A 265 18.69 5.73 -19.45
C GLU A 265 19.00 5.49 -17.97
N SER A 266 17.99 5.61 -17.09
CA SER A 266 18.16 5.36 -15.66
C SER A 266 18.58 3.92 -15.37
N ASP A 267 17.95 2.96 -16.04
CA ASP A 267 18.20 1.53 -15.86
C ASP A 267 19.56 1.11 -16.46
N LEU A 268 19.98 1.72 -17.59
CA LEU A 268 21.33 1.62 -18.15
C LEU A 268 22.40 2.06 -17.14
N LYS A 269 22.26 3.27 -16.58
CA LYS A 269 23.19 3.81 -15.57
C LYS A 269 23.26 2.91 -14.32
N LYS A 270 22.12 2.37 -13.87
CA LYS A 270 22.08 1.42 -12.75
C LYS A 270 22.79 0.11 -13.09
N LEU A 271 22.62 -0.40 -14.30
CA LEU A 271 23.30 -1.62 -14.73
C LEU A 271 24.81 -1.42 -14.78
N GLU A 272 25.29 -0.33 -15.36
CA GLU A 272 26.73 -0.02 -15.40
C GLU A 272 27.34 0.01 -13.98
N LYS A 273 26.66 0.67 -13.04
CA LYS A 273 27.08 0.69 -11.63
C LYS A 273 27.12 -0.71 -11.02
N LYS A 274 26.12 -1.55 -11.33
CA LYS A 274 26.05 -2.93 -10.85
C LYS A 274 27.18 -3.79 -11.42
N ILE A 275 27.45 -3.69 -12.73
CA ILE A 275 28.56 -4.40 -13.39
C ILE A 275 29.89 -4.02 -12.76
N LYS A 276 30.15 -2.72 -12.53
CA LYS A 276 31.37 -2.24 -11.86
C LYS A 276 31.50 -2.82 -10.44
N LYS A 277 30.42 -2.83 -9.67
CA LYS A 277 30.40 -3.40 -8.31
C LYS A 277 30.65 -4.91 -8.30
N ASP A 278 29.97 -5.65 -9.17
CA ASP A 278 30.11 -7.10 -9.30
C ASP A 278 31.54 -7.47 -9.74
N TRP A 279 32.13 -6.69 -10.66
CA TRP A 279 33.53 -6.85 -11.09
C TRP A 279 34.51 -6.61 -9.94
N GLN A 280 34.34 -5.53 -9.16
CA GLN A 280 35.18 -5.25 -8.00
C GLN A 280 35.10 -6.36 -6.94
N ALA A 281 33.88 -6.82 -6.62
CA ALA A 281 33.67 -7.92 -5.67
C ALA A 281 34.30 -9.23 -6.15
N SER A 282 34.21 -9.52 -7.45
CA SER A 282 34.82 -10.71 -8.05
C SER A 282 36.35 -10.62 -8.03
N ARG A 283 36.91 -9.43 -8.31
CA ARG A 283 38.35 -9.17 -8.23
C ARG A 283 38.88 -9.29 -6.80
N GLN A 284 38.12 -8.84 -5.81
CA GLN A 284 38.49 -9.00 -4.40
C GLN A 284 38.51 -10.47 -3.99
N LYS A 285 37.46 -11.25 -4.32
CA LYS A 285 37.43 -12.70 -4.07
C LYS A 285 38.58 -13.43 -4.77
N LEU A 286 38.91 -13.05 -6.00
CA LEU A 286 40.05 -13.62 -6.73
C LEU A 286 41.36 -13.32 -6.01
N ARG A 287 41.54 -12.09 -5.48
CA ARG A 287 42.72 -11.72 -4.69
C ARG A 287 42.83 -12.57 -3.42
N GLU A 288 41.76 -12.66 -2.65
CA GLU A 288 41.69 -13.46 -1.42
C GLU A 288 42.07 -14.93 -1.69
N LEU A 289 41.51 -15.53 -2.74
CA LEU A 289 41.83 -16.90 -3.17
C LEU A 289 43.27 -17.03 -3.67
N SER A 290 43.79 -16.05 -4.40
CA SER A 290 45.17 -16.08 -4.90
C SER A 290 46.23 -15.91 -3.80
N SER A 291 45.84 -15.32 -2.66
CA SER A 291 46.70 -15.16 -1.48
C SER A 291 46.60 -16.30 -0.47
N GLN A 292 45.71 -17.28 -0.69
CA GLN A 292 45.65 -18.47 0.17
C GLN A 292 46.77 -19.44 -0.20
N GLU A 293 47.61 -19.76 0.79
CA GLU A 293 48.58 -20.86 0.67
C GLU A 293 47.86 -22.20 0.87
N PHE A 294 47.97 -23.09 -0.12
CA PHE A 294 47.42 -24.44 -0.05
C PHE A 294 48.53 -25.43 0.28
N ALA A 295 48.33 -26.24 1.33
CA ALA A 295 49.36 -27.12 1.88
C ALA A 295 49.68 -28.34 0.99
N CYS A 296 48.82 -28.71 0.03
CA CYS A 296 49.08 -29.79 -0.91
C CYS A 296 48.30 -29.64 -2.22
N THR A 297 48.77 -30.28 -3.31
CA THR A 297 48.14 -30.27 -4.64
C THR A 297 46.72 -30.86 -4.64
N ALA A 298 46.43 -31.81 -3.73
CA ALA A 298 45.08 -32.39 -3.55
C ALA A 298 44.03 -31.36 -3.05
N GLN A 299 44.44 -30.33 -2.31
CA GLN A 299 43.55 -29.23 -1.86
C GLN A 299 43.26 -28.19 -2.96
N LYS A 300 44.18 -28.04 -3.93
CA LYS A 300 43.94 -27.19 -5.12
C LYS A 300 42.85 -27.76 -6.02
N SER A 301 42.78 -29.09 -6.16
CA SER A 301 41.75 -29.78 -6.96
C SER A 301 40.35 -29.78 -6.33
N SER A 302 40.23 -29.64 -5.00
CA SER A 302 38.93 -29.44 -4.33
C SER A 302 38.35 -28.04 -4.52
N ILE A 303 39.16 -27.09 -5.02
CA ILE A 303 38.74 -25.76 -5.47
C ILE A 303 38.67 -25.82 -7.00
N SER A 304 37.70 -26.57 -7.52
CA SER A 304 37.01 -26.18 -8.76
C SER A 304 35.73 -25.42 -8.37
N PRO A 305 35.74 -24.08 -8.24
CA PRO A 305 34.51 -23.32 -8.24
C PRO A 305 34.32 -22.54 -9.54
N PHE A 306 35.28 -22.54 -10.47
CA PHE A 306 35.08 -21.81 -11.73
C PHE A 306 34.20 -22.55 -12.74
N GLU A 307 34.07 -23.88 -12.67
CA GLU A 307 33.08 -24.61 -13.47
C GLU A 307 31.65 -24.49 -12.91
N LYS A 308 31.50 -24.19 -11.60
CA LYS A 308 30.19 -23.93 -10.96
C LYS A 308 29.82 -22.47 -10.86
N VAL A 309 30.72 -21.53 -11.16
CA VAL A 309 30.31 -20.18 -11.59
C VAL A 309 29.82 -20.30 -13.03
N GLN A 310 28.70 -21.00 -13.22
CA GLN A 310 27.81 -20.68 -14.33
C GLN A 310 27.52 -19.18 -14.18
N ILE A 311 28.15 -18.37 -15.02
CA ILE A 311 27.66 -17.04 -15.35
C ILE A 311 26.37 -17.26 -16.16
N SER A 312 25.34 -17.82 -15.54
CA SER A 312 23.95 -17.74 -16.00
C SER A 312 23.39 -16.39 -15.58
N ARG A 313 24.11 -15.32 -15.94
CA ARG A 313 23.63 -13.95 -15.79
C ARG A 313 23.77 -13.27 -17.12
N THR A 314 22.84 -13.63 -18.00
CA THR A 314 22.57 -12.91 -19.23
C THR A 314 22.08 -11.51 -18.85
N TYR A 315 23.01 -10.57 -18.68
CA TYR A 315 22.68 -9.15 -18.69
C TYR A 315 22.47 -8.76 -20.15
N ARG A 316 21.22 -8.82 -20.62
CA ARG A 316 20.84 -8.31 -21.94
C ARG A 316 20.12 -6.98 -21.77
N LEU A 317 20.77 -5.93 -22.23
CA LEU A 317 20.08 -4.83 -22.88
C LEU A 317 20.22 -5.06 -24.38
N LYS A 318 19.13 -4.93 -25.13
CA LYS A 318 19.27 -4.65 -26.56
C LYS A 318 19.88 -3.25 -26.65
N SER A 319 21.20 -3.18 -26.81
CA SER A 319 21.84 -2.00 -27.36
C SER A 319 21.49 -1.96 -28.84
N ASN A 320 20.50 -1.17 -29.21
CA ASN A 320 20.43 -0.67 -30.58
C ASN A 320 21.59 0.32 -30.73
N GLN A 321 22.78 -0.19 -31.00
CA GLN A 321 23.79 0.60 -31.70
C GLN A 321 23.37 0.59 -33.17
N GLY A 322 22.97 1.76 -33.65
CA GLY A 322 23.27 2.13 -35.03
C GLY A 322 24.77 2.38 -35.15
#